data_AF-A0A2K3L789-F1
#
_entry.id   AF-A0A2K3L789-F1
#
_cell.length_a   1.000
_cell.length_b   1.000
_cell.length_c   1.000
_cell.angle_alpha   90.00
_cell.angle_beta   90.00
_cell.angle_gamma   90.00
#
_symmetry.space_group_name_H-M   'P 1'
#
loop_
_entity.id
_entity.type
_entity.pdbx_description
1 polymer ?
#
loop_
_entity_poly.entity_id
_entity_poly.type
_entity_poly.pdbx_seq_one_letter_code
_entity_poly.pdbx_strand_id
1 'polypeptide(L)' 'MTKFRKLSRDTAHRMSMLRTMVSQLVKHERIETTISKAKEIRRLADRMVTLGKEVSACTCLWFMMD' A
#
# COMPACT_ATOMS: atom_id res chain seq x y z
N MET A 1 -3.72 3.51 -17.68
CA MET A 1 -4.62 3.72 -16.54
C MET A 1 -4.73 2.42 -15.74
N THR A 2 -3.99 2.28 -14.65
CA THR A 2 -3.96 1.03 -13.86
C THR A 2 -5.31 0.86 -13.15
N LYS A 3 -6.12 -0.08 -13.64
CA LYS A 3 -7.48 -0.34 -13.14
C LYS A 3 -7.42 -1.00 -11.76
N PHE A 4 -7.45 -0.20 -10.70
CA PHE A 4 -7.61 -0.70 -9.33
C PHE A 4 -8.95 -1.42 -9.20
N ARG A 5 -8.95 -2.59 -8.54
CA ARG A 5 -10.21 -3.32 -8.32
C ARG A 5 -11.07 -2.52 -7.35
N LYS A 6 -12.28 -2.13 -7.77
CA LYS A 6 -13.27 -1.46 -6.91
C LYS A 6 -13.74 -2.46 -5.85
N LEU A 7 -13.09 -2.48 -4.69
CA LEU A 7 -13.35 -3.34 -3.54
C LEU A 7 -14.66 -2.99 -2.80
N SER A 8 -15.67 -2.50 -3.54
CA SER A 8 -16.97 -2.01 -3.05
C SER A 8 -16.87 -1.05 -1.87
N ARG A 9 -15.91 -0.12 -1.92
CA ARG A 9 -15.63 0.88 -0.88
C ARG A 9 -15.37 2.24 -1.51
N ASP A 10 -15.70 3.29 -0.76
CA ASP A 10 -15.35 4.65 -1.12
C ASP A 10 -13.83 4.80 -1.34
N THR A 11 -13.44 5.75 -2.18
CA THR A 11 -12.05 5.97 -2.54
C THR A 11 -11.19 6.36 -1.33
N ALA A 12 -11.69 7.21 -0.42
CA ALA A 12 -10.95 7.59 0.78
C ALA A 12 -10.70 6.36 1.68
N HIS A 13 -11.76 5.59 1.96
CA HIS A 13 -11.66 4.40 2.80
C HIS A 13 -10.77 3.31 2.17
N ARG A 14 -10.80 3.16 0.84
CA ARG A 14 -9.93 2.22 0.12
C ARG A 14 -8.44 2.61 0.24
N MET A 15 -8.12 3.89 0.13
CA MET A 15 -6.74 4.36 0.27
C MET A 15 -6.22 4.15 1.70
N SER A 16 -7.01 4.51 2.71
CA SER A 16 -6.68 4.27 4.12
C SER A 16 -6.45 2.78 4.39
N MET A 17 -7.37 1.91 3.96
CA MET A 17 -7.22 0.46 4.13
C MET A 17 -5.92 -0.09 3.51
N LEU A 18 -5.58 0.33 2.29
CA LEU A 18 -4.37 -0.14 1.61
C LEU A 18 -3.09 0.34 2.32
N ARG A 19 -3.06 1.59 2.80
CA ARG A 19 -1.94 2.11 3.61
C ARG A 19 -1.76 1.30 4.89
N THR A 20 -2.83 1.06 5.64
CA THR A 20 -2.79 0.28 6.88
C THR A 20 -2.28 -1.14 6.66
N MET A 21 -2.76 -1.83 5.61
CA MET A 21 -2.30 -3.19 5.30
C MET A 21 -0.83 -3.25 4.88
N VAL A 22 -0.32 -2.26 4.15
CA VAL A 22 1.11 -2.17 3.81
C VAL A 22 1.94 -1.96 5.08
N SER A 23 1.52 -1.06 5.98
CA SER A 23 2.19 -0.85 7.26
C SER A 23 2.19 -2.12 8.13
N GLN A 24 1.08 -2.88 8.14
CA GLN A 24 1.01 -4.17 8.83
C GLN A 24 1.92 -5.23 8.19
N LEU A 25 2.01 -5.26 6.85
CA LEU A 25 2.91 -6.17 6.15
C LEU A 25 4.38 -5.93 6.54
N VAL A 26 4.79 -4.67 6.66
CA VAL A 26 6.16 -4.32 7.09
C VAL A 26 6.40 -4.67 8.56
N LYS A 27 5.41 -4.50 9.44
CA LYS A 27 5.53 -4.78 10.88
C LYS A 27 5.55 -6.26 11.23
N HIS A 28 4.71 -7.05 10.57
CA HIS A 28 4.46 -8.45 10.93
C HIS A 28 5.09 -9.45 9.97
N GLU A 29 5.77 -8.98 8.91
CA GLU A 29 6.43 -9.75 7.83
C GLU A 29 5.50 -10.64 6.98
N ARG A 30 4.33 -11.02 7.50
CA ARG A 30 3.31 -11.82 6.84
C ARG A 30 1.92 -11.39 7.29
N ILE A 31 1.00 -11.29 6.34
CA ILE A 31 -0.43 -11.03 6.60
C ILE A 31 -1.29 -11.98 5.77
N GLU A 32 -2.38 -12.45 6.35
CA GLU A 32 -3.35 -13.28 5.66
C GLU A 32 -4.56 -12.42 5.27
N THR A 33 -4.76 -12.24 3.97
CA THR A 33 -5.84 -11.40 3.43
C THR A 33 -6.47 -12.06 2.21
N THR A 34 -7.56 -11.49 1.71
CA THR A 34 -8.22 -12.02 0.50
C THR A 34 -7.34 -11.85 -0.74
N ILE A 35 -7.47 -12.78 -1.69
CA ILE A 35 -6.68 -12.79 -2.94
C ILE A 35 -6.75 -11.45 -3.68
N SER A 36 -7.92 -10.82 -3.71
CA SER A 36 -8.14 -9.52 -4.35
C SER A 36 -7.36 -8.40 -3.66
N LYS A 37 -7.32 -8.36 -2.32
CA LYS A 37 -6.58 -7.36 -1.54
C LYS A 37 -5.07 -7.60 -1.66
N ALA A 38 -4.63 -8.86 -1.56
CA ALA A 38 -3.22 -9.24 -1.68
C ALA A 38 -2.60 -8.78 -3.01
N LYS A 39 -3.34 -8.93 -4.13
CA LYS A 39 -2.88 -8.45 -5.45
C LYS A 39 -2.65 -6.95 -5.50
N GLU A 40 -3.46 -6.15 -4.80
CA GLU A 40 -3.31 -4.69 -4.77
C GLU A 40 -2.19 -4.27 -3.81
N ILE A 41 -2.12 -4.89 -2.62
CA ILE A 41 -1.06 -4.64 -1.63
C ILE A 41 0.31 -4.92 -2.23
N ARG A 42 0.47 -6.04 -2.95
CA ARG A 42 1.75 -6.43 -3.58
C ARG A 42 2.30 -5.32 -4.49
N ARG A 43 1.46 -4.73 -5.35
CA ARG A 43 1.87 -3.63 -6.24
C ARG A 43 2.27 -2.37 -5.50
N LEU A 44 1.67 -2.11 -4.34
CA LEU A 44 2.04 -0.99 -3.49
C LEU A 44 3.34 -1.27 -2.74
N ALA A 45 3.48 -2.45 -2.16
CA ALA A 45 4.67 -2.88 -1.43
C ALA A 45 5.92 -2.88 -2.31
N ASP A 46 5.85 -3.40 -3.54
CA ASP A 46 6.98 -3.38 -4.49
C ASP A 46 7.47 -1.94 -4.76
N ARG A 47 6.54 -0.99 -4.91
CA ARG A 47 6.88 0.43 -5.11
C ARG A 47 7.49 1.05 -3.85
N MET A 48 6.95 0.75 -2.66
CA MET A 48 7.51 1.24 -1.40
C MET A 48 8.94 0.74 -1.18
N VAL A 49 9.21 -0.54 -1.49
CA VAL A 49 10.57 -1.10 -1.39
C VAL A 49 11.52 -0.45 -2.40
N THR A 50 11.05 -0.18 -3.62
CA THR A 50 11.86 0.51 -4.65
C THR A 50 12.25 1.91 -4.18
N LEU A 51 11.30 2.70 -3.68
CA LEU A 51 11.55 4.03 -3.14
C LEU A 51 12.48 4.00 -1.91
N GLY A 52 12.37 2.98 -1.06
CA GLY A 52 13.26 2.82 0.09
C GLY A 52 14.72 2.51 -0.28
N LYS A 53 14.97 1.94 -1.46
CA LYS A 53 16.32 1.70 -1.98
C LYS A 53 16.95 2.95 -2.60
N GLU A 54 16.14 3.84 -3.14
CA GLU A 54 16.56 5.13 -3.69
C GLU A 54 16.65 6.17 -2.55
N VAL A 55 17.72 6.10 -1.77
CA VAL A 55 17.98 6.88 -0.54
C VAL A 55 17.82 8.41 -0.73
N SER A 56 17.84 8.93 -1.96
CA SER A 56 17.83 10.37 -2.26
C SER A 56 16.49 10.97 -2.69
N ALA A 57 15.45 10.19 -2.96
CA ALA A 57 14.16 10.74 -3.41
C ALA A 57 13.18 10.86 -2.23
N CYS A 58 13.48 11.81 -1.35
CA CYS A 58 12.64 12.30 -0.26
C CYS A 58 11.15 12.40 -0.67
N THR A 59 10.37 11.36 -0.39
CA THR A 59 8.91 11.37 -0.54
C THR A 59 8.22 10.72 0.66
N CYS A 60 8.74 10.93 1.87
CA CYS A 60 8.00 10.62 3.10
C CYS A 60 6.79 11.55 3.32
N LEU A 61 6.58 12.56 2.46
CA LEU A 61 5.37 13.41 2.45
C LEU A 61 4.06 12.61 2.19
N TRP A 62 4.14 11.35 1.75
CA TRP A 62 2.97 10.46 1.65
C TRP A 62 2.71 9.58 2.89
N PHE A 63 3.60 9.60 3.88
CA PHE A 63 3.48 8.83 5.12
C PHE A 63 3.01 9.69 6.32
N MET A 64 2.91 11.02 6.16
CA MET A 64 2.63 11.96 7.26
C MET A 64 1.43 12.91 7.00
N MET A 65 0.54 12.60 6.06
CA MET A 65 -0.78 13.26 5.98
C MET A 65 -1.87 12.20 6.16
N ASP A 66 -2.01 11.81 7.43
CA ASP A 66 -3.32 11.82 8.10
C ASP A 66 -3.64 13.29 8.46
#